data_AF-D4B0P3-F1
#
_entry.id   AF-D4B0P3-F1
#
_cell.length_a   1.000
_cell.length_b   1.000
_cell.length_c   1.000
_cell.angle_alpha   90.00
_cell.angle_beta   90.00
_cell.angle_gamma   90.00
#
_symmetry.space_group_name_H-M   'P 1'
#
loop_
_entity.id
_entity.type
_entity.pdbx_description
1 polymer ?
#
loop_
_entity_poly.entity_id
_entity_poly.type
_entity_poly.pdbx_seq_one_letter_code
_entity_poly.pdbx_strand_id
1 'polypeptide(L)'
;MASLVQPSHIDRLFATLGARSSALDAAEPLVPDTRNVDEEESLPPVDKKYLLSVLALLSNIAEKLNALTREHTLKILFRLALDETVMNDGAVCAETRRAIPALFGQTKSSALPEANFQAHELAQNTYQTFKDTTLQCLLLRNIPPITPEIALFRCRLASAFLFMDSSPLDKSDSELINLRKISSQLKGERFRVNEHRPEDKEPFDFANLAALTTILDVAIDSGTLQRSFSDKEGEIEFNKQVDKLADRVKAIFTAIQDSGASHMKRTEAKESLQALHYRLVYTVRTKPVVKKSYFVSSNDDGYAGGSGKRDILEKFLGVR
;
A
#
# COMPACT_ATOMS: atom_id res chain seq x y z
N MET A 1 -11.15 19.14 -27.53
CA MET A 1 -9.95 19.38 -28.36
C MET A 1 -9.17 18.07 -28.48
N ALA A 2 -8.80 17.64 -29.69
CA ALA A 2 -7.99 16.43 -29.86
C ALA A 2 -6.55 16.68 -29.36
N SER A 3 -6.06 15.86 -28.44
CA SER A 3 -4.65 15.95 -28.01
C SER A 3 -3.75 15.54 -29.18
N LEU A 4 -2.63 16.25 -29.37
CA LEU A 4 -1.65 15.91 -30.40
C LEU A 4 -0.92 14.59 -30.07
N VAL A 5 -0.86 14.23 -28.80
CA VAL A 5 -0.21 13.00 -28.31
C VAL A 5 -1.28 11.94 -28.04
N GLN A 6 -1.19 10.85 -28.81
CA GLN A 6 -2.09 9.70 -28.75
C GLN A 6 -1.41 8.53 -28.04
N PRO A 7 -2.16 7.55 -27.52
CA PRO A 7 -1.59 6.35 -26.86
C PRO A 7 -0.51 5.65 -27.70
N SER A 8 -0.72 5.51 -29.01
CA SER A 8 0.24 4.90 -29.93
C SER A 8 1.58 5.63 -30.03
N HIS A 9 1.62 6.94 -29.77
CA HIS A 9 2.87 7.69 -29.70
C HIS A 9 3.67 7.32 -28.45
N ILE A 10 3.00 7.00 -27.35
CA ILE A 10 3.62 6.53 -26.11
C ILE A 10 4.19 5.12 -26.31
N ASP A 11 3.43 4.21 -26.94
CA ASP A 11 3.93 2.87 -27.28
C ASP A 11 5.19 2.93 -28.13
N ARG A 12 5.16 3.75 -29.19
CA ARG A 12 6.32 3.94 -30.06
C ARG A 12 7.52 4.51 -29.31
N LEU A 13 7.29 5.43 -28.37
CA LEU A 13 8.35 6.02 -27.55
C LEU A 13 9.04 4.95 -26.70
N PHE A 14 8.28 4.16 -25.94
CA PHE A 14 8.84 3.09 -25.11
C PHE A 14 9.43 1.93 -25.94
N ALA A 15 8.83 1.59 -27.09
CA ALA A 15 9.39 0.62 -28.02
C ALA A 15 10.76 1.06 -28.56
N THR A 16 10.94 2.37 -28.83
CA THR A 16 12.23 2.93 -29.27
C THR A 16 13.29 2.85 -28.17
N LEU A 17 12.88 2.85 -26.91
CA LEU A 17 13.76 2.62 -25.75
C LEU A 17 14.05 1.13 -25.48
N GLY A 18 13.50 0.22 -26.29
CA GLY A 18 13.72 -1.23 -26.16
C GLY A 18 12.68 -1.97 -25.31
N ALA A 19 11.53 -1.36 -25.00
CA ALA A 19 10.45 -2.07 -24.31
C ALA A 19 9.95 -3.26 -25.13
N ARG A 20 9.78 -4.42 -24.48
CA ARG A 20 9.19 -5.62 -25.09
C ARG A 20 7.73 -5.37 -25.44
N SER A 21 7.21 -6.02 -26.49
CA SER A 21 5.80 -5.89 -26.88
C SER A 21 4.83 -6.29 -25.76
N SER A 22 5.15 -7.35 -24.99
CA SER A 22 4.38 -7.76 -23.82
C SER A 22 4.37 -6.73 -22.69
N ALA A 23 5.45 -5.94 -22.54
CA ALA A 23 5.48 -4.84 -21.58
C ALA A 23 4.52 -3.70 -21.99
N LEU A 24 4.31 -3.50 -23.29
CA LEU A 24 3.43 -2.47 -23.85
C LEU A 24 1.96 -2.89 -23.94
N ASP A 25 1.66 -4.18 -24.05
CA ASP A 25 0.27 -4.68 -24.15
C ASP A 25 -0.46 -4.64 -22.80
N ALA A 26 -0.93 -3.46 -22.38
CA ALA A 26 -1.50 -3.18 -21.06
C ALA A 26 -2.65 -4.10 -20.58
N ALA A 27 -3.26 -4.87 -21.48
CA ALA A 27 -4.36 -5.78 -21.17
C ALA A 27 -3.89 -7.20 -20.80
N GLU A 28 -2.68 -7.58 -21.22
CA GLU A 28 -2.16 -8.93 -20.96
C GLU A 28 -1.88 -9.14 -19.45
N PRO A 29 -2.41 -10.22 -18.83
CA PRO A 29 -2.07 -10.58 -17.46
C PRO A 29 -0.58 -10.78 -17.29
N LEU A 30 0.00 -10.16 -16.28
CA LEU A 30 1.43 -10.29 -16.00
C LEU A 30 1.69 -11.50 -15.10
N VAL A 31 2.63 -12.33 -15.55
CA VAL A 31 3.15 -13.48 -14.81
C VAL A 31 4.58 -13.14 -14.39
N PRO A 32 4.97 -13.38 -13.12
CA PRO A 32 6.35 -13.20 -12.69
C PRO A 32 7.31 -14.00 -13.57
N ASP A 33 8.37 -13.37 -14.04
CA ASP A 33 9.42 -14.07 -14.77
C ASP A 33 10.28 -14.85 -13.78
N THR A 34 10.20 -16.18 -13.80
CA THR A 34 10.95 -17.06 -12.89
C THR A 34 12.29 -17.50 -13.47
N ARG A 35 12.76 -16.89 -14.55
CA ARG A 35 14.06 -17.22 -15.14
C ARG A 35 15.19 -16.88 -14.16
N ASN A 36 16.11 -17.83 -13.98
CA ASN A 36 17.25 -17.67 -13.09
C ASN A 36 18.20 -16.61 -13.65
N VAL A 37 18.40 -15.51 -12.90
CA VAL A 37 19.31 -14.41 -13.25
C VAL A 37 20.76 -14.91 -13.45
N ASP A 38 21.11 -16.05 -12.85
CA ASP A 38 22.43 -16.68 -12.96
C ASP A 38 22.77 -17.20 -14.38
N GLU A 39 21.78 -17.35 -15.27
CA GLU A 39 21.97 -17.79 -16.66
C GLU A 39 21.92 -16.64 -17.69
N GLU A 40 21.57 -15.41 -17.27
CA GLU A 40 21.57 -14.26 -18.16
C GLU A 40 22.98 -13.66 -18.25
N GLU A 41 23.58 -13.86 -19.43
CA GLU A 41 24.78 -13.17 -19.89
C GLU A 41 24.67 -11.67 -19.55
N SER A 42 25.68 -11.11 -18.86
CA SER A 42 25.62 -9.75 -18.32
C SER A 42 25.24 -8.77 -19.42
N LEU A 43 23.98 -8.35 -19.44
CA LEU A 43 23.49 -7.41 -20.44
C LEU A 43 24.34 -6.13 -20.33
N PRO A 44 24.74 -5.52 -21.46
CA PRO A 44 25.52 -4.29 -21.43
C PRO A 44 24.77 -3.23 -20.62
N PRO A 45 25.47 -2.36 -19.89
CA PRO A 45 24.84 -1.33 -19.07
C PRO A 45 23.92 -0.49 -19.94
N VAL A 46 22.61 -0.62 -19.70
CA VAL A 46 21.58 0.12 -20.44
C VAL A 46 21.73 1.59 -20.10
N ASP A 47 21.86 2.44 -21.12
CA ASP A 47 21.92 3.89 -20.94
C ASP A 47 20.54 4.44 -20.54
N LYS A 48 20.37 4.67 -19.24
CA LYS A 48 19.10 5.09 -18.62
C LYS A 48 18.76 6.55 -18.89
N LYS A 49 19.67 7.36 -19.46
CA LYS A 49 19.46 8.81 -19.65
C LYS A 49 18.25 9.12 -20.53
N TYR A 50 17.98 8.25 -21.52
CA TYR A 50 16.85 8.41 -22.43
C TYR A 50 15.53 8.09 -21.73
N LEU A 51 15.50 7.03 -20.91
CA LEU A 51 14.34 6.71 -20.07
C LEU A 51 14.06 7.84 -19.08
N LEU A 52 15.08 8.36 -18.39
CA LEU A 52 14.94 9.51 -17.48
C LEU A 52 14.38 10.75 -18.20
N SER A 53 14.89 11.04 -19.39
CA SER A 53 14.41 12.16 -20.21
C SER A 53 12.94 11.97 -20.61
N VAL A 54 12.53 10.75 -20.95
CA VAL A 54 11.14 10.41 -21.28
C VAL A 54 10.23 10.53 -20.06
N LEU A 55 10.62 10.00 -18.89
CA LEU A 55 9.84 10.11 -17.66
C LEU A 55 9.65 11.57 -17.24
N ALA A 56 10.73 12.36 -17.28
CA ALA A 56 10.68 13.79 -17.00
C ALA A 56 9.78 14.54 -18.00
N LEU A 57 9.90 14.24 -19.30
CA LEU A 57 9.03 14.80 -20.33
C LEU A 57 7.55 14.49 -20.06
N LEU A 58 7.21 13.22 -19.82
CA LEU A 58 5.84 12.77 -19.54
C LEU A 58 5.26 13.46 -18.31
N SER A 59 6.04 13.61 -17.25
CA SER A 59 5.64 14.37 -16.06
C SER A 59 5.35 15.83 -16.38
N ASN A 60 6.16 16.47 -17.23
CA ASN A 60 6.04 17.90 -17.56
C ASN A 60 4.89 18.20 -18.54
N ILE A 61 4.55 17.25 -19.41
CA ILE A 61 3.46 17.42 -20.39
C ILE A 61 2.13 16.81 -19.93
N ALA A 62 2.08 16.20 -18.74
CA ALA A 62 0.93 15.44 -18.25
C ALA A 62 -0.40 16.20 -18.34
N GLU A 63 -0.40 17.50 -18.00
CA GLU A 63 -1.60 18.37 -18.07
C GLU A 63 -2.07 18.67 -19.50
N LYS A 64 -1.22 18.44 -20.51
CA LYS A 64 -1.53 18.65 -21.94
C LYS A 64 -2.00 17.36 -22.63
N LEU A 65 -1.86 16.21 -21.96
CA LEU A 65 -2.34 14.93 -22.45
C LEU A 65 -3.85 14.80 -22.19
N ASN A 66 -4.57 14.18 -23.13
CA ASN A 66 -5.97 13.83 -22.89
C ASN A 66 -6.09 12.66 -21.88
N ALA A 67 -7.30 12.39 -21.39
CA ALA A 67 -7.55 11.33 -20.42
C ALA A 67 -7.08 9.95 -20.89
N LEU A 68 -7.37 9.59 -22.16
CA LEU A 68 -6.99 8.30 -22.75
C LEU A 68 -5.48 8.09 -22.79
N THR A 69 -4.72 9.09 -23.24
CA THR A 69 -3.25 9.02 -23.29
C THR A 69 -2.65 8.97 -21.88
N ARG A 70 -3.23 9.72 -20.92
CA ARG A 70 -2.79 9.67 -19.52
C ARG A 70 -3.00 8.29 -18.90
N GLU A 71 -4.19 7.73 -19.07
CA GLU A 71 -4.53 6.39 -18.58
C GLU A 71 -3.61 5.33 -19.20
N HIS A 72 -3.43 5.36 -20.52
CA HIS A 72 -2.53 4.43 -21.21
C HIS A 72 -1.08 4.55 -20.72
N THR A 73 -0.59 5.78 -20.56
CA THR A 73 0.75 6.04 -20.03
C THR A 73 0.89 5.48 -18.61
N LEU A 74 -0.12 5.64 -17.76
CA LEU A 74 -0.12 5.09 -16.40
C LEU A 74 -0.07 3.56 -16.40
N LYS A 75 -0.79 2.89 -17.30
CA LYS A 75 -0.72 1.42 -17.44
C LYS A 75 0.71 0.96 -17.76
N ILE A 76 1.40 1.66 -18.67
CA ILE A 76 2.81 1.36 -18.99
C ILE A 76 3.72 1.65 -17.79
N LEU A 77 3.55 2.79 -17.11
CA LEU A 77 4.36 3.12 -15.93
C LEU A 77 4.14 2.14 -14.76
N PHE A 78 2.92 1.62 -14.59
CA PHE A 78 2.65 0.60 -13.58
C PHE A 78 3.40 -0.69 -13.85
N ARG A 79 3.64 -1.03 -15.12
CA ARG A 79 4.47 -2.19 -15.48
C ARG A 79 5.95 -1.91 -15.35
N LEU A 80 6.40 -0.72 -15.75
CA LEU A 80 7.76 -0.26 -15.50
C LEU A 80 8.10 -0.31 -14.01
N ALA A 81 7.14 0.07 -13.16
CA ALA A 81 7.28 0.05 -11.71
C ALA A 81 7.41 -1.36 -11.11
N LEU A 82 7.14 -2.43 -11.87
CA LEU A 82 7.36 -3.81 -11.45
C LEU A 82 8.70 -4.38 -11.90
N ASP A 83 9.36 -3.72 -12.86
CA ASP A 83 10.67 -4.15 -13.32
C ASP A 83 11.72 -3.75 -12.27
N GLU A 84 12.06 -4.71 -11.40
CA GLU A 84 13.05 -4.48 -10.34
C GLU A 84 14.43 -4.13 -10.90
N THR A 85 14.81 -4.62 -12.09
CA THR A 85 16.12 -4.30 -12.69
C THR A 85 16.20 -2.83 -13.07
N VAL A 86 15.13 -2.28 -13.62
CA VAL A 86 15.01 -0.87 -13.99
C VAL A 86 14.81 0.00 -12.75
N MET A 87 13.96 -0.43 -11.82
CA MET A 87 13.60 0.31 -10.61
C MET A 87 14.65 0.26 -9.50
N ASN A 88 15.66 -0.62 -9.60
CA ASN A 88 16.84 -0.61 -8.72
C ASN A 88 17.68 0.67 -8.90
N ASP A 89 17.51 1.38 -10.03
CA ASP A 89 18.09 2.70 -10.21
C ASP A 89 17.32 3.78 -9.44
N GLY A 90 17.98 4.44 -8.50
CA GLY A 90 17.35 5.46 -7.67
C GLY A 90 16.78 6.64 -8.46
N ALA A 91 17.43 7.05 -9.56
CA ALA A 91 16.94 8.16 -10.38
C ALA A 91 15.71 7.76 -11.20
N VAL A 92 15.72 6.56 -11.81
CA VAL A 92 14.56 6.05 -12.56
C VAL A 92 13.38 5.82 -11.62
N CYS A 93 13.63 5.26 -10.44
CA CYS A 93 12.62 5.07 -9.41
C CYS A 93 11.99 6.40 -8.97
N ALA A 94 12.81 7.43 -8.72
CA ALA A 94 12.34 8.75 -8.35
C ALA A 94 11.51 9.42 -9.47
N GLU A 95 11.99 9.39 -10.72
CA GLU A 95 11.27 9.99 -11.84
C GLU A 95 9.98 9.24 -12.19
N THR A 96 9.96 7.91 -12.09
CA THR A 96 8.73 7.11 -12.25
C THR A 96 7.69 7.49 -11.20
N ARG A 97 8.11 7.56 -9.93
CA ARG A 97 7.26 7.99 -8.81
C ARG A 97 6.82 9.45 -8.90
N ARG A 98 7.56 10.30 -9.62
CA ARG A 98 7.18 11.68 -9.91
C ARG A 98 6.16 11.76 -11.06
N ALA A 99 6.34 10.95 -12.10
CA ALA A 99 5.47 10.95 -13.28
C ALA A 99 4.07 10.43 -12.97
N ILE A 100 3.93 9.40 -12.12
CA ILE A 100 2.63 8.81 -11.76
C ILE A 100 1.65 9.88 -11.22
N PRO A 101 1.95 10.64 -10.15
CA PRO A 101 1.06 11.68 -9.65
C PRO A 101 0.77 12.78 -10.67
N ALA A 102 1.75 13.19 -11.47
CA ALA A 102 1.54 14.19 -12.52
C ALA A 102 0.49 13.72 -13.55
N LEU A 103 0.53 12.44 -13.93
CA LEU A 103 -0.42 11.82 -14.85
C LEU A 103 -1.79 11.55 -14.23
N PHE A 104 -1.90 11.41 -12.91
CA PHE A 104 -3.19 11.43 -12.19
C PHE A 104 -3.84 12.82 -12.19
N GLY A 105 -3.04 13.89 -12.30
CA GLY A 105 -3.48 15.27 -12.42
C GLY A 105 -3.93 15.87 -11.08
N GLN A 106 -4.06 17.21 -11.04
CA GLN A 106 -4.60 17.92 -9.89
C GLN A 106 -6.09 18.22 -10.15
N THR A 107 -6.98 17.66 -9.33
CA THR A 107 -8.44 17.90 -9.40
C THR A 107 -8.85 19.34 -9.06
N LYS A 108 -7.88 20.22 -8.77
CA LYS A 108 -8.12 21.60 -8.37
C LYS A 108 -7.93 22.51 -9.58
N SER A 109 -9.04 22.97 -10.15
CA SER A 109 -9.14 24.05 -11.15
C SER A 109 -9.10 23.62 -12.63
N SER A 110 -10.26 23.32 -13.21
CA SER A 110 -10.74 24.09 -14.37
C SER A 110 -12.19 23.71 -14.69
N ALA A 111 -12.95 24.70 -15.16
CA ALA A 111 -14.39 24.71 -15.37
C ALA A 111 -14.87 23.88 -16.59
N LEU A 112 -14.26 22.73 -16.88
CA LEU A 112 -14.65 21.85 -17.98
C LEU A 112 -15.00 20.45 -17.45
N PRO A 113 -16.29 20.07 -17.44
CA PRO A 113 -16.78 18.78 -16.91
C PRO A 113 -16.33 17.52 -17.68
N GLU A 114 -15.59 17.66 -18.79
CA GLU A 114 -15.40 16.58 -19.77
C GLU A 114 -14.01 15.91 -19.72
N ALA A 115 -13.09 16.37 -18.86
CA ALA A 115 -11.71 15.85 -18.79
C ALA A 115 -11.44 15.00 -17.53
N ASN A 116 -12.46 14.36 -16.97
CA ASN A 116 -12.32 13.54 -15.78
C ASN A 116 -11.50 12.27 -16.12
N PHE A 117 -10.29 12.22 -15.58
CA PHE A 117 -9.47 11.02 -15.59
C PHE A 117 -10.24 9.85 -14.96
N GLN A 118 -10.42 8.76 -15.71
CA GLN A 118 -11.19 7.60 -15.28
C GLN A 118 -10.35 6.69 -14.38
N ALA A 119 -10.18 7.10 -13.11
CA ALA A 119 -9.45 6.32 -12.12
C ALA A 119 -10.02 4.90 -11.93
N HIS A 120 -11.33 4.72 -12.16
CA HIS A 120 -11.98 3.41 -12.09
C HIS A 120 -11.50 2.45 -13.19
N GLU A 121 -11.54 2.86 -14.47
CA GLU A 121 -11.12 2.01 -15.60
C GLU A 121 -9.65 1.58 -15.45
N LEU A 122 -8.79 2.51 -15.02
CA LEU A 122 -7.39 2.20 -14.68
C LEU A 122 -7.31 1.17 -13.55
N ALA A 123 -8.09 1.32 -12.48
CA ALA A 123 -8.08 0.39 -11.35
C ALA A 123 -8.59 -1.00 -11.76
N GLN A 124 -9.61 -1.07 -12.61
CA GLN A 124 -10.17 -2.31 -13.11
C GLN A 124 -9.17 -3.06 -13.99
N ASN A 125 -8.54 -2.35 -14.94
CA ASN A 125 -7.49 -2.93 -15.77
C ASN A 125 -6.33 -3.42 -14.90
N THR A 126 -5.86 -2.59 -13.96
CA THR A 126 -4.80 -2.95 -12.99
C THR A 126 -5.18 -4.23 -12.22
N TYR A 127 -6.40 -4.31 -11.68
CA TYR A 127 -6.87 -5.50 -10.97
C TYR A 127 -6.92 -6.76 -11.85
N GLN A 128 -7.25 -6.62 -13.14
CA GLN A 128 -7.28 -7.72 -14.10
C GLN A 128 -5.87 -8.17 -14.48
N THR A 129 -4.94 -7.23 -14.64
CA THR A 129 -3.57 -7.48 -15.10
C THR A 129 -2.68 -8.11 -14.03
N PHE A 130 -2.80 -7.69 -12.77
CA PHE A 130 -1.89 -8.12 -11.69
C PHE A 130 -2.55 -9.16 -10.78
N LYS A 131 -2.19 -10.44 -10.96
CA LYS A 131 -2.73 -11.55 -10.15
C LYS A 131 -1.80 -12.03 -9.06
N ASP A 132 -0.49 -11.95 -9.29
CA ASP A 132 0.51 -12.30 -8.29
C ASP A 132 0.55 -11.29 -7.14
N THR A 133 0.64 -11.78 -5.90
CA THR A 133 0.55 -10.94 -4.70
C THR A 133 1.82 -10.11 -4.49
N THR A 134 2.98 -10.62 -4.89
CA THR A 134 4.24 -9.88 -4.83
C THR A 134 4.23 -8.71 -5.81
N LEU A 135 3.75 -8.93 -7.05
CA LEU A 135 3.55 -7.86 -8.03
C LEU A 135 2.54 -6.82 -7.56
N GLN A 136 1.42 -7.24 -6.97
CA GLN A 136 0.44 -6.32 -6.38
C GLN A 136 1.06 -5.45 -5.27
N CYS A 137 1.89 -6.04 -4.41
CA CYS A 137 2.63 -5.31 -3.37
C CYS A 137 3.62 -4.31 -3.97
N LEU A 138 4.44 -4.73 -4.93
CA LEU A 138 5.42 -3.88 -5.61
C LEU A 138 4.76 -2.68 -6.30
N LEU A 139 3.62 -2.90 -6.97
CA LEU A 139 2.84 -1.83 -7.57
C LEU A 139 2.42 -0.80 -6.50
N LEU A 140 1.78 -1.25 -5.42
CA LEU A 140 1.29 -0.34 -4.38
C LEU A 140 2.42 0.42 -3.67
N ARG A 141 3.62 -0.18 -3.55
CA ARG A 141 4.83 0.49 -3.03
C ARG A 141 5.34 1.59 -3.95
N ASN A 142 5.18 1.42 -5.26
CA ASN A 142 5.68 2.36 -6.26
C ASN A 142 4.68 3.44 -6.68
N ILE A 143 3.42 3.37 -6.23
CA ILE A 143 2.45 4.47 -6.38
C ILE A 143 2.52 5.34 -5.12
N PRO A 144 3.01 6.59 -5.18
CA PRO A 144 3.13 7.43 -3.99
C PRO A 144 1.79 8.05 -3.58
N PRO A 145 1.36 7.98 -2.30
CA PRO A 145 0.10 8.57 -1.81
C PRO A 145 0.22 10.08 -1.58
N ILE A 146 0.59 10.86 -2.61
CA ILE A 146 0.87 12.30 -2.48
C ILE A 146 -0.42 13.12 -2.38
N THR A 147 -1.49 12.70 -3.06
CA THR A 147 -2.79 13.36 -3.04
C THR A 147 -3.86 12.44 -2.44
N PRO A 148 -4.95 12.98 -1.85
CA PRO A 148 -6.06 12.19 -1.35
C PRO A 148 -6.65 11.24 -2.40
N GLU A 149 -6.73 11.68 -3.66
CA GLU A 149 -7.25 10.88 -4.77
C GLU A 149 -6.36 9.66 -5.06
N ILE A 150 -5.03 9.84 -5.07
CA ILE A 150 -4.09 8.73 -5.27
C ILE A 150 -4.09 7.79 -4.05
N ALA A 151 -4.16 8.35 -2.83
CA ALA A 151 -4.27 7.55 -1.62
C ALA A 151 -5.54 6.67 -1.65
N LEU A 152 -6.68 7.24 -2.05
CA LEU A 152 -7.94 6.52 -2.21
C LEU A 152 -7.86 5.45 -3.31
N PHE A 153 -7.28 5.78 -4.47
CA PHE A 153 -7.03 4.82 -5.55
C PHE A 153 -6.21 3.61 -5.05
N ARG A 154 -5.12 3.87 -4.31
CA ARG A 154 -4.30 2.82 -3.68
C ARG A 154 -5.12 1.98 -2.69
N CYS A 155 -5.93 2.61 -1.85
CA CYS A 155 -6.79 1.89 -0.89
C CYS A 155 -7.81 0.98 -1.58
N ARG A 156 -8.43 1.45 -2.68
CA ARG A 156 -9.38 0.67 -3.48
C ARG A 156 -8.72 -0.54 -4.13
N LEU A 157 -7.57 -0.34 -4.77
CA LEU A 157 -6.78 -1.43 -5.34
C LEU A 157 -6.33 -2.43 -4.28
N ALA A 158 -5.77 -1.95 -3.17
CA ALA A 158 -5.32 -2.80 -2.08
C ALA A 158 -6.48 -3.62 -1.49
N SER A 159 -7.66 -3.01 -1.33
CA SER A 159 -8.87 -3.71 -0.90
C SER A 159 -9.30 -4.77 -1.92
N ALA A 160 -9.26 -4.46 -3.21
CA ALA A 160 -9.62 -5.41 -4.26
C ALA A 160 -8.68 -6.61 -4.29
N PHE A 161 -7.36 -6.39 -4.18
CA PHE A 161 -6.36 -7.45 -4.06
C PHE A 161 -6.52 -8.26 -2.77
N LEU A 162 -6.74 -7.59 -1.64
CA LEU A 162 -6.95 -8.25 -0.35
C LEU A 162 -8.20 -9.12 -0.36
N PHE A 163 -9.31 -8.69 -0.97
CA PHE A 163 -10.54 -9.49 -1.01
C PHE A 163 -10.65 -10.42 -2.21
N MET A 164 -9.70 -10.34 -3.17
CA MET A 164 -9.78 -11.01 -4.47
C MET A 164 -11.13 -10.75 -5.16
N ASP A 165 -11.58 -9.50 -5.09
CA ASP A 165 -12.90 -9.05 -5.52
C ASP A 165 -12.79 -7.63 -6.07
N SER A 166 -13.37 -7.36 -7.24
CA SER A 166 -13.36 -6.01 -7.84
C SER A 166 -14.41 -5.07 -7.24
N SER A 167 -15.35 -5.57 -6.43
CA SER A 167 -16.39 -4.73 -5.81
C SER A 167 -15.89 -3.50 -5.05
N PRO A 168 -14.72 -3.48 -4.38
CA PRO A 168 -14.20 -2.29 -3.70
C PRO A 168 -13.82 -1.14 -4.64
N LEU A 169 -13.65 -1.38 -5.93
CA LEU A 169 -13.23 -0.34 -6.89
C LEU A 169 -14.33 0.71 -7.12
N ASP A 170 -15.59 0.34 -6.95
CA ASP A 170 -16.79 1.18 -7.14
C ASP A 170 -17.42 1.70 -5.85
N LYS A 171 -16.94 1.24 -4.69
CA LYS A 171 -17.55 1.60 -3.42
C LYS A 171 -17.28 3.06 -3.08
N SER A 172 -18.29 3.65 -2.43
CA SER A 172 -18.12 4.95 -1.79
C SER A 172 -17.05 4.88 -0.70
N ASP A 173 -16.39 6.01 -0.44
CA ASP A 173 -15.25 6.08 0.48
C ASP A 173 -15.64 5.67 1.91
N SER A 174 -16.90 5.88 2.30
CA SER A 174 -17.46 5.48 3.59
C SER A 174 -17.61 3.96 3.73
N GLU A 175 -17.86 3.25 2.63
CA GLU A 175 -18.09 1.80 2.57
C GLU A 175 -16.82 0.98 2.26
N LEU A 176 -15.73 1.66 1.88
CA LEU A 176 -14.49 1.02 1.48
C LEU A 176 -13.81 0.29 2.66
N ILE A 177 -13.77 0.92 3.84
CA ILE A 177 -13.23 0.29 5.04
C ILE A 177 -14.30 -0.55 5.75
N ASN A 178 -14.10 -1.87 5.70
CA ASN A 178 -14.81 -2.80 6.53
C ASN A 178 -13.83 -3.61 7.40
N LEU A 179 -13.46 -3.06 8.56
CA LEU A 179 -12.54 -3.70 9.52
C LEU A 179 -13.02 -5.10 9.92
N ARG A 180 -14.35 -5.35 9.95
CA ARG A 180 -14.92 -6.68 10.18
C ARG A 180 -14.60 -7.65 9.05
N LYS A 181 -14.77 -7.22 7.78
CA LYS A 181 -14.42 -8.02 6.60
C LYS A 181 -12.92 -8.30 6.59
N ILE A 182 -12.08 -7.30 6.87
CA ILE A 182 -10.62 -7.47 6.98
C ILE A 182 -10.26 -8.48 8.08
N SER A 183 -10.83 -8.34 9.27
CA SER A 183 -10.60 -9.28 10.39
C SER A 183 -11.02 -10.71 10.04
N SER A 184 -12.09 -10.87 9.24
CA SER A 184 -12.50 -12.19 8.74
C SER A 184 -11.50 -12.78 7.73
N GLN A 185 -10.87 -11.96 6.88
CA GLN A 185 -9.85 -12.41 5.93
C GLN A 185 -8.59 -12.92 6.62
N LEU A 186 -8.20 -12.34 7.76
CA LEU A 186 -7.09 -12.83 8.59
C LEU A 186 -7.35 -14.21 9.24
N LYS A 187 -8.53 -14.80 9.04
CA LYS A 187 -8.81 -16.21 9.40
C LYS A 187 -8.64 -17.18 8.24
N GLY A 188 -8.48 -16.67 7.02
CA GLY A 188 -8.31 -17.48 5.82
C GLY A 188 -6.90 -18.05 5.69
N GLU A 189 -6.75 -18.93 4.70
CA GLU A 189 -5.54 -19.75 4.48
C GLU A 189 -4.26 -18.94 4.30
N ARG A 190 -4.37 -17.79 3.61
CA ARG A 190 -3.24 -16.89 3.32
C ARG A 190 -2.54 -16.31 4.56
N PHE A 191 -3.14 -16.45 5.76
CA PHE A 191 -2.59 -15.94 7.03
C PHE A 191 -2.35 -17.05 8.08
N ARG A 192 -2.56 -18.33 7.71
CA ARG A 192 -2.50 -19.48 8.64
C ARG A 192 -1.10 -20.09 8.71
N VAL A 193 -0.19 -19.36 9.35
CA VAL A 193 1.20 -19.79 9.57
C VAL A 193 1.30 -21.13 10.33
N ASN A 194 0.38 -21.40 11.26
CA ASN A 194 0.43 -22.57 12.15
C ASN A 194 -0.14 -23.87 11.56
N GLU A 195 -0.88 -23.78 10.47
CA GLU A 195 -1.54 -24.97 9.88
C GLU A 195 -0.61 -25.70 8.89
N HIS A 196 0.50 -25.07 8.50
CA HIS A 196 1.51 -25.65 7.63
C HIS A 196 2.47 -26.52 8.43
N ARG A 197 2.37 -27.83 8.26
CA ARG A 197 3.20 -28.83 8.91
C ARG A 197 4.55 -28.94 8.19
N PRO A 198 5.63 -29.35 8.90
CA PRO A 198 6.92 -29.66 8.26
C PRO A 198 6.81 -30.75 7.17
N GLU A 199 5.73 -31.51 7.20
CA GLU A 199 5.42 -32.64 6.33
C GLU A 199 4.67 -32.22 5.05
N ASP A 200 4.23 -30.96 4.95
CA ASP A 200 3.55 -30.46 3.77
C ASP A 200 4.53 -30.36 2.59
N LYS A 201 4.06 -30.72 1.39
CA LYS A 201 4.88 -30.77 0.17
C LYS A 201 5.49 -29.43 -0.21
N GLU A 202 4.86 -28.32 0.18
CA GLU A 202 5.33 -26.97 -0.07
C GLU A 202 5.45 -26.20 1.25
N PRO A 203 6.60 -25.58 1.53
CA PRO A 203 6.78 -24.76 2.71
C PRO A 203 5.89 -23.51 2.63
N PHE A 204 5.41 -23.03 3.78
CA PHE A 204 4.64 -21.79 3.85
C PHE A 204 5.42 -20.61 3.25
N ASP A 205 4.77 -19.86 2.35
CA ASP A 205 5.39 -18.72 1.69
C ASP A 205 5.34 -17.45 2.56
N PHE A 206 6.43 -17.22 3.29
CA PHE A 206 6.61 -16.01 4.09
C PHE A 206 6.78 -14.74 3.25
N ALA A 207 7.29 -14.81 2.02
CA ALA A 207 7.40 -13.64 1.16
C ALA A 207 6.01 -13.14 0.74
N ASN A 208 5.13 -14.08 0.37
CA ASN A 208 3.74 -13.78 0.11
C ASN A 208 3.02 -13.20 1.35
N LEU A 209 3.29 -13.72 2.55
CA LEU A 209 2.74 -13.15 3.79
C LEU A 209 3.22 -11.70 4.04
N ALA A 210 4.49 -11.40 3.78
CA ALA A 210 5.01 -10.04 3.87
C ALA A 210 4.31 -9.10 2.86
N ALA A 211 4.17 -9.53 1.61
CA ALA A 211 3.46 -8.79 0.57
C ALA A 211 1.98 -8.54 0.94
N LEU A 212 1.27 -9.56 1.42
CA LEU A 212 -0.10 -9.42 1.93
C LEU A 212 -0.20 -8.44 3.09
N THR A 213 0.81 -8.42 3.95
CA THR A 213 0.86 -7.48 5.08
C THR A 213 0.98 -6.05 4.57
N THR A 214 1.80 -5.78 3.55
CA THR A 214 1.86 -4.46 2.90
C THR A 214 0.55 -4.09 2.22
N ILE A 215 -0.10 -5.02 1.50
CA ILE A 215 -1.41 -4.78 0.88
C ILE A 215 -2.46 -4.43 1.94
N LEU A 216 -2.50 -5.20 3.03
CA LEU A 216 -3.36 -4.97 4.18
C LEU A 216 -3.10 -3.60 4.81
N ASP A 217 -1.83 -3.23 4.96
CA ASP A 217 -1.39 -1.95 5.47
C ASP A 217 -1.91 -0.79 4.59
N VAL A 218 -1.79 -0.89 3.27
CA VAL A 218 -2.32 0.11 2.33
C VAL A 218 -3.86 0.15 2.35
N ALA A 219 -4.53 -0.99 2.49
CA ALA A 219 -5.99 -1.04 2.59
C ALA A 219 -6.54 -0.38 3.86
N ILE A 220 -5.71 -0.24 4.91
CA ILE A 220 -6.04 0.41 6.18
C ILE A 220 -5.50 1.86 6.23
N ASP A 221 -4.98 2.41 5.13
CA ASP A 221 -4.29 3.71 5.15
C ASP A 221 -5.23 4.91 5.39
N SER A 222 -4.60 5.98 5.90
CA SER A 222 -5.12 7.26 6.40
C SER A 222 -6.09 7.98 5.47
N GLY A 223 -5.99 7.75 4.15
CA GLY A 223 -6.86 8.36 3.13
C GLY A 223 -8.35 7.98 3.26
N THR A 224 -8.65 6.95 4.07
CA THR A 224 -10.02 6.45 4.29
C THR A 224 -10.46 6.57 5.76
N LEU A 225 -9.53 6.91 6.67
CA LEU A 225 -9.72 6.83 8.13
C LEU A 225 -10.02 8.17 8.82
N GLN A 226 -10.04 9.29 8.09
CA GLN A 226 -10.53 10.57 8.63
C GLN A 226 -12.06 10.54 8.78
N ARG A 227 -12.58 9.68 9.68
CA ARG A 227 -13.95 9.78 10.14
C ARG A 227 -14.00 10.77 11.28
N SER A 228 -14.65 11.90 11.06
CA SER A 228 -15.26 12.66 12.15
C SER A 228 -16.39 11.80 12.72
N PHE A 229 -16.17 11.21 13.89
CA PHE A 229 -17.23 10.48 14.58
C PHE A 229 -18.26 11.51 15.06
N SER A 230 -19.50 11.39 14.56
CA SER A 230 -20.61 12.21 15.05
C SER A 230 -21.01 11.84 16.48
N ASP A 231 -20.67 10.62 16.91
CA ASP A 231 -21.10 10.03 18.18
C ASP A 231 -19.94 9.31 18.90
N LYS A 232 -19.92 9.37 20.24
CA LYS A 232 -18.86 8.78 21.07
C LYS A 232 -18.92 7.26 21.03
N GLU A 233 -20.11 6.69 20.95
CA GLU A 233 -20.38 5.26 20.87
C GLU A 233 -19.80 4.67 19.59
N GLY A 234 -19.91 5.40 18.47
CA GLY A 234 -19.31 5.03 17.19
C GLY A 234 -17.79 4.99 17.24
N GLU A 235 -17.16 5.94 17.94
CA GLU A 235 -15.72 5.96 18.17
C GLU A 235 -15.26 4.77 19.04
N ILE A 236 -16.03 4.43 20.08
CA ILE A 236 -15.74 3.28 20.96
C ILE A 236 -15.82 1.96 20.18
N GLU A 237 -16.87 1.75 19.39
CA GLU A 237 -17.02 0.53 18.59
C GLU A 237 -15.95 0.43 17.51
N PHE A 238 -15.58 1.54 16.87
CA PHE A 238 -14.47 1.58 15.93
C PHE A 238 -13.15 1.14 16.60
N ASN A 239 -12.80 1.74 17.74
CA ASN A 239 -11.58 1.37 18.47
C ASN A 239 -11.60 -0.10 18.89
N LYS A 240 -12.75 -0.64 19.29
CA LYS A 240 -12.91 -2.06 19.61
C LYS A 240 -12.66 -2.96 18.40
N GLN A 241 -13.04 -2.53 17.19
CA GLN A 241 -12.75 -3.26 15.96
C GLN A 241 -11.27 -3.19 15.59
N VAL A 242 -10.63 -2.04 15.78
CA VAL A 242 -9.17 -1.88 15.61
C VAL A 242 -8.41 -2.76 16.60
N ASP A 243 -8.80 -2.78 17.87
CA ASP A 243 -8.19 -3.61 18.91
C ASP A 243 -8.29 -5.12 18.54
N LYS A 244 -9.47 -5.58 18.10
CA LYS A 244 -9.66 -6.96 17.61
C LYS A 244 -8.77 -7.29 16.40
N LEU A 245 -8.61 -6.34 15.48
CA LEU A 245 -7.76 -6.51 14.31
C LEU A 245 -6.28 -6.60 14.72
N ALA A 246 -5.84 -5.70 15.61
CA ALA A 246 -4.48 -5.68 16.13
C ALA A 246 -4.13 -6.96 16.91
N ASP A 247 -5.04 -7.48 17.73
CA ASP A 247 -4.88 -8.75 18.43
C ASP A 247 -4.75 -9.93 17.45
N ARG A 248 -5.48 -9.89 16.34
CA ARG A 248 -5.39 -10.93 15.31
C ARG A 248 -4.06 -10.89 14.58
N VAL A 249 -3.58 -9.71 14.19
CA VAL A 249 -2.24 -9.55 13.60
C VAL A 249 -1.16 -10.02 14.58
N LYS A 250 -1.32 -9.70 15.88
CA LYS A 250 -0.43 -10.17 16.95
C LYS A 250 -0.36 -11.69 17.08
N ALA A 251 -1.49 -12.36 17.01
CA ALA A 251 -1.55 -13.81 17.02
C ALA A 251 -0.75 -14.42 15.85
N ILE A 252 -0.82 -13.81 14.65
CA ILE A 252 -0.10 -14.29 13.47
C ILE A 252 1.42 -14.15 13.65
N PHE A 253 1.93 -12.97 14.01
CA PHE A 253 3.40 -12.81 14.11
C PHE A 253 4.01 -13.50 15.34
N THR A 254 3.24 -13.71 16.41
CA THR A 254 3.71 -14.46 17.59
C THR A 254 3.86 -15.96 17.28
N ALA A 255 3.05 -16.46 16.34
CA ALA A 255 3.15 -17.82 15.82
C ALA A 255 4.38 -18.04 14.92
N ILE A 256 4.96 -16.98 14.35
CA ILE A 256 6.16 -17.07 13.51
C ILE A 256 7.39 -17.29 14.41
N GLN A 257 7.91 -18.53 14.40
CA GLN A 257 9.21 -18.86 14.98
C GLN A 257 10.32 -18.45 14.02
N ASP A 258 10.96 -17.30 14.24
CA ASP A 258 12.12 -16.89 13.47
C ASP A 258 13.42 -17.22 14.23
N SER A 259 14.43 -17.68 13.49
CA SER A 259 15.73 -18.08 14.03
C SER A 259 16.84 -17.12 13.57
N GLY A 260 16.46 -15.88 13.23
CA GLY A 260 17.38 -14.85 12.73
C GLY A 260 17.78 -15.03 11.26
N ALA A 261 19.04 -14.70 10.94
CA ALA A 261 19.55 -14.51 9.57
C ALA A 261 19.40 -15.73 8.63
N SER A 262 19.27 -16.95 9.16
CA SER A 262 19.04 -18.17 8.37
C SER A 262 17.63 -18.25 7.76
N HIS A 263 16.69 -17.41 8.21
CA HIS A 263 15.30 -17.37 7.75
C HIS A 263 14.85 -15.94 7.42
N MET A 264 15.61 -15.23 6.59
CA MET A 264 15.40 -13.80 6.30
C MET A 264 13.96 -13.45 5.88
N LYS A 265 13.34 -14.22 4.97
CA LYS A 265 11.93 -14.01 4.55
C LYS A 265 10.94 -14.12 5.72
N ARG A 266 11.23 -15.01 6.67
CA ARG A 266 10.40 -15.25 7.86
C ARG A 266 10.51 -14.10 8.85
N THR A 267 11.72 -13.60 9.05
CA THR A 267 11.99 -12.39 9.86
C THR A 267 11.33 -11.17 9.22
N GLU A 268 11.47 -10.95 7.92
CA GLU A 268 10.84 -9.82 7.20
C GLU A 268 9.30 -9.84 7.32
N ALA A 269 8.67 -11.00 7.16
CA ALA A 269 7.23 -11.14 7.33
C ALA A 269 6.78 -10.83 8.76
N LYS A 270 7.54 -11.31 9.76
CA LYS A 270 7.27 -11.06 11.18
C LYS A 270 7.40 -9.58 11.52
N GLU A 271 8.47 -8.93 11.08
CA GLU A 271 8.69 -7.50 11.28
C GLU A 271 7.60 -6.65 10.61
N SER A 272 7.22 -6.99 9.38
CA SER A 272 6.13 -6.31 8.66
C SER A 272 4.80 -6.38 9.43
N LEU A 273 4.46 -7.55 9.97
CA LEU A 273 3.25 -7.74 10.78
C LEU A 273 3.33 -7.00 12.13
N GLN A 274 4.51 -6.94 12.75
CA GLN A 274 4.73 -6.18 13.98
C GLN A 274 4.56 -4.68 13.74
N ALA A 275 5.12 -4.15 12.65
CA ALA A 275 4.96 -2.75 12.25
C ALA A 275 3.48 -2.40 12.04
N LEU A 276 2.74 -3.23 11.30
CA LEU A 276 1.30 -3.07 11.12
C LEU A 276 0.55 -3.11 12.46
N HIS A 277 0.87 -4.05 13.35
CA HIS A 277 0.24 -4.13 14.68
C HIS A 277 0.42 -2.82 15.47
N TYR A 278 1.64 -2.30 15.55
CA TYR A 278 1.89 -1.07 16.28
C TYR A 278 1.22 0.14 15.64
N ARG A 279 1.17 0.20 14.31
CA ARG A 279 0.41 1.25 13.61
C ARG A 279 -1.09 1.17 13.92
N LEU A 280 -1.67 -0.03 13.97
CA LEU A 280 -3.07 -0.20 14.36
C LEU A 280 -3.33 0.34 15.78
N VAL A 281 -2.47 -0.05 16.73
CA VAL A 281 -2.63 0.30 18.15
C VAL A 281 -2.39 1.78 18.43
N TYR A 282 -1.43 2.40 17.76
CA TYR A 282 -0.95 3.74 18.11
C TYR A 282 -1.28 4.84 17.09
N THR A 283 -1.65 4.49 15.86
CA THR A 283 -1.91 5.47 14.79
C THR A 283 -3.35 5.41 14.28
N VAL A 284 -3.89 4.21 14.06
CA VAL A 284 -5.25 4.03 13.52
C VAL A 284 -6.31 4.18 14.63
N ARG A 285 -5.99 3.70 15.83
CA ARG A 285 -6.83 3.89 17.01
C ARG A 285 -6.91 5.39 17.34
N THR A 286 -8.12 5.91 17.55
CA THR A 286 -8.32 7.36 17.77
C THR A 286 -7.84 7.83 19.14
N LYS A 287 -7.81 6.92 20.11
CA LYS A 287 -7.38 7.17 21.49
C LYS A 287 -6.22 6.25 21.85
N PRO A 288 -5.33 6.66 22.76
CA PRO A 288 -4.33 5.74 23.31
C PRO A 288 -4.98 4.57 24.04
N VAL A 289 -4.37 3.39 23.97
CA VAL A 289 -4.79 2.24 24.77
C VAL A 289 -4.68 2.59 26.25
N VAL A 290 -5.76 2.36 27.00
CA VAL A 290 -5.75 2.56 28.45
C VAL A 290 -4.75 1.56 29.04
N LYS A 291 -3.70 2.06 29.69
CA LYS A 291 -2.73 1.20 30.38
C LYS A 291 -3.47 0.41 31.45
N LYS A 292 -3.57 -0.91 31.27
CA LYS A 292 -4.02 -1.81 32.34
C LYS A 292 -2.91 -1.83 33.40
N SER A 293 -3.14 -1.15 34.53
CA SER A 293 -2.27 -1.29 35.69
C SER A 293 -2.53 -2.67 36.29
N TYR A 294 -1.62 -3.61 36.07
CA TYR A 294 -1.68 -4.94 36.69
C TYR A 294 -1.20 -4.93 38.15
N PHE A 295 -0.70 -3.78 38.62
CA PHE A 295 -0.42 -3.54 40.04
C PHE A 295 -1.62 -2.82 40.65
N VAL A 296 -2.66 -3.59 40.99
CA VAL A 296 -3.55 -3.22 42.09
C VAL A 296 -3.01 -3.99 43.28
N SER A 297 -2.26 -3.30 44.15
CA SER A 297 -1.99 -3.84 45.48
C SER A 297 -3.34 -4.00 46.17
N SER A 298 -3.79 -5.23 46.33
CA SER A 298 -4.82 -5.55 47.30
C SER A 298 -4.28 -5.22 48.67
N ASN A 299 -4.57 -4.02 49.15
CA ASN A 299 -4.76 -3.73 50.56
C ASN A 299 -5.72 -2.55 50.72
N ASP A 300 -6.52 -2.69 51.76
CA ASP A 300 -7.78 -2.05 52.08
C ASP A 300 -7.75 -0.53 52.27
N ASP A 301 -8.97 0.02 52.25
CA ASP A 301 -9.43 1.21 52.97
C ASP A 301 -8.98 2.61 52.51
N GLY A 302 -9.75 3.11 51.53
CA GLY A 302 -10.45 4.40 51.59
C GLY A 302 -9.61 5.65 51.83
N TYR A 303 -9.19 6.34 50.77
CA TYR A 303 -9.14 7.80 50.75
C TYR A 303 -9.30 8.34 49.32
N ALA A 304 -10.07 9.42 49.21
CA ALA A 304 -10.51 10.07 47.99
C ALA A 304 -9.38 10.69 47.15
N GLY A 305 -9.63 10.79 45.84
CA GLY A 305 -9.18 11.91 45.00
C GLY A 305 -7.68 12.04 44.72
N GLY A 306 -7.13 11.23 43.83
CA GLY A 306 -5.76 11.39 43.33
C GLY A 306 -5.62 12.44 42.22
N SER A 307 -5.62 13.73 42.56
CA SER A 307 -5.09 14.82 41.71
C SER A 307 -3.56 14.91 41.84
N GLY A 308 -2.85 13.82 41.60
CA GLY A 308 -1.47 13.64 42.06
C GLY A 308 -0.37 13.59 40.99
N LYS A 309 -0.58 14.18 39.79
CA LYS A 309 0.47 14.23 38.74
C LYS A 309 0.45 15.52 37.91
N ARG A 310 0.32 16.69 38.54
CA ARG A 310 0.55 17.98 37.87
C ARG A 310 1.65 18.87 38.47
N ASP A 311 2.24 18.51 39.61
CA ASP A 311 3.15 19.45 40.33
C ASP A 311 4.62 19.02 40.38
N ILE A 312 5.16 18.44 39.31
CA ILE A 312 6.62 18.19 39.24
C ILE A 312 7.37 19.43 38.72
N LEU A 313 6.68 20.36 38.06
CA LEU A 313 7.31 21.51 37.38
C LEU A 313 7.05 22.88 38.04
N GLU A 314 6.17 22.99 39.04
CA GLU A 314 5.85 24.28 39.67
C GLU A 314 7.05 24.95 40.37
N LYS A 315 8.10 24.19 40.68
CA LYS A 315 9.32 24.71 41.33
C LYS A 315 10.53 24.81 40.40
N PHE A 316 10.36 24.59 39.10
CA PHE A 316 11.52 24.45 38.20
C PHE A 316 12.25 25.76 37.89
N LEU A 317 11.59 26.92 37.97
CA LEU A 317 12.25 28.20 37.68
C LEU A 317 12.64 29.03 38.89
N GLY A 318 12.28 28.66 40.12
CA GLY A 318 12.86 29.23 41.34
C GLY A 318 13.26 30.71 41.28
N VAL A 319 12.37 31.61 40.82
CA VAL A 319 12.58 33.06 40.93
C VAL A 319 11.62 33.57 41.99
N ARG A 320 12.18 34.00 43.12
CA ARG A 320 11.51 34.91 44.05
C ARG A 320 11.71 36.34 43.56
#